data_AF-A0A3D0HA21-F1
#
_entry.id   AF-A0A3D0HA21-F1
#
_cell.length_a   1.000
_cell.length_b   1.000
_cell.length_c   1.000
_cell.angle_alpha   90.00
_cell.angle_beta   90.00
_cell.angle_gamma   90.00
#
_symmetry.space_group_name_H-M   'P 1'
#
loop_
_entity.id
_entity.type
_entity.pdbx_description
1 polymer ?
#
loop_
_entity_poly.entity_id
_entity_poly.type
_entity_poly.pdbx_seq_one_letter_code
_entity_poly.pdbx_strand_id
1 'polypeptide(L)'
;MLSFLRILKMPGLFAIMKDWQALLRMHFIFAAYESGLLKELAVPCERQTLIEKLHVKRPDLLDALLDVGLATKELGVKNQQFFIKGKRSKAIMTPRGDMLAAMIQANITYYHDAYR
;
A
#
# COMPACT_ATOMS: atom_id res chain seq x y z
N MET A 1 15.32 27.54 4.02
CA MET A 1 16.05 26.49 3.26
C MET A 1 17.12 25.75 4.09
N LEU A 2 17.83 26.38 5.05
CA LEU A 2 18.85 25.69 5.88
C LEU A 2 18.32 24.68 6.93
N SER A 3 17.03 24.73 7.29
CA SER A 3 16.44 23.84 8.32
C SER A 3 16.35 22.37 7.86
N PHE A 4 15.99 22.15 6.59
CA PHE A 4 15.77 20.80 6.03
C PHE A 4 17.05 19.94 6.00
N LEU A 5 18.21 20.58 5.75
CA LEU A 5 19.52 19.92 5.72
C LEU A 5 20.01 19.51 7.13
N ARG A 6 19.56 20.18 8.19
CA ARG A 6 19.86 19.77 9.57
C ARG A 6 19.00 18.58 10.02
N ILE A 7 17.73 18.56 9.60
CA ILE A 7 16.82 17.43 9.87
C ILE A 7 17.38 16.15 9.25
N LEU A 8 17.86 16.19 8.00
CA LEU A 8 18.44 15.01 7.33
C LEU A 8 19.71 14.44 8.03
N LYS A 9 20.39 15.25 8.84
CA LYS A 9 21.60 14.86 9.59
C LYS A 9 21.32 14.31 10.98
N MET A 10 20.06 14.22 11.40
CA MET A 10 19.71 13.63 12.70
C MET A 10 20.00 12.12 12.69
N PRO A 11 20.95 11.63 13.51
CA PRO A 11 21.20 10.21 13.62
C PRO A 11 19.91 9.50 14.08
N GLY A 12 19.53 8.42 13.40
CA GLY A 12 18.30 7.68 13.68
C GLY A 12 17.07 8.11 12.86
N LEU A 13 17.04 9.32 12.26
CA LEU A 13 15.90 9.74 11.43
C LEU A 13 15.66 8.79 10.25
N PHE A 14 16.73 8.34 9.60
CA PHE A 14 16.63 7.39 8.50
C PHE A 14 16.00 6.06 8.94
N ALA A 15 16.34 5.57 10.13
CA ALA A 15 15.76 4.34 10.68
C ALA A 15 14.26 4.52 10.92
N ILE A 16 13.86 5.61 11.59
CA ILE A 16 12.46 5.94 11.84
C ILE A 16 11.68 6.08 10.52
N MET A 17 12.23 6.77 9.52
CA MET A 17 11.61 6.92 8.21
C MET A 17 11.44 5.59 7.48
N LYS A 18 12.41 4.67 7.62
CA LYS A 18 12.34 3.33 7.04
C LYS A 18 11.26 2.49 7.70
N ASP A 19 11.14 2.56 9.02
CA ASP A 19 10.13 1.83 9.78
C ASP A 19 8.74 2.38 9.49
N TRP A 20 8.60 3.71 9.42
CA TRP A 20 7.38 4.38 8.98
C TRP A 20 6.94 3.94 7.58
N GLN A 21 7.88 3.88 6.62
CA GLN A 21 7.58 3.39 5.28
C GLN A 21 7.15 1.92 5.30
N ALA A 22 7.72 1.09 6.18
CA ALA A 22 7.32 -0.30 6.33
C ALA A 22 5.90 -0.43 6.90
N LEU A 23 5.52 0.40 7.86
CA LEU A 23 4.17 0.47 8.42
C LEU A 23 3.14 0.88 7.37
N LEU A 24 3.39 2.00 6.67
CA LEU A 24 2.51 2.46 5.58
C LEU A 24 2.34 1.41 4.49
N ARG A 25 3.43 0.69 4.15
CA ARG A 25 3.38 -0.42 3.20
C ARG A 25 2.44 -1.53 3.65
N MET A 26 2.47 -1.90 4.93
CA MET A 26 1.58 -2.96 5.45
C MET A 26 0.11 -2.52 5.44
N HIS A 27 -0.18 -1.28 5.83
CA HIS A 27 -1.55 -0.74 5.75
C HIS A 27 -2.05 -0.64 4.31
N PHE A 28 -1.20 -0.22 3.37
CA PHE A 28 -1.53 -0.23 1.96
C PHE A 28 -1.89 -1.64 1.48
N ILE A 29 -1.04 -2.62 1.76
CA ILE A 29 -1.24 -4.00 1.33
C ILE A 29 -2.57 -4.55 1.85
N PHE A 30 -2.87 -4.31 3.14
CA PHE A 30 -4.13 -4.71 3.75
C PHE A 30 -5.33 -4.05 3.06
N ALA A 31 -5.33 -2.73 2.96
CA ALA A 31 -6.43 -1.99 2.33
C ALA A 31 -6.63 -2.37 0.86
N ALA A 32 -5.54 -2.59 0.11
CA ALA A 32 -5.57 -3.00 -1.29
C ALA A 32 -6.07 -4.45 -1.48
N TYR A 33 -5.82 -5.33 -0.52
CA TYR A 33 -6.36 -6.68 -0.53
C TYR A 33 -7.86 -6.67 -0.21
N GLU A 34 -8.25 -6.05 0.91
CA GLU A 34 -9.66 -5.98 1.37
C GLU A 34 -10.58 -5.26 0.38
N SER A 35 -10.08 -4.21 -0.28
CA SER A 35 -10.84 -3.50 -1.31
C SER A 35 -10.96 -4.27 -2.63
N GLY A 36 -10.27 -5.40 -2.79
CA GLY A 36 -10.19 -6.13 -4.06
C GLY A 36 -9.27 -5.50 -5.11
N LEU A 37 -8.60 -4.39 -4.80
CA LEU A 37 -7.69 -3.69 -5.71
C LEU A 37 -6.57 -4.61 -6.23
N LEU A 38 -5.95 -5.40 -5.35
CA LEU A 38 -4.88 -6.32 -5.78
C LEU A 38 -5.40 -7.40 -6.74
N LYS A 39 -6.65 -7.86 -6.56
CA LYS A 39 -7.27 -8.83 -7.45
C LYS A 39 -7.51 -8.25 -8.83
N GLU A 40 -8.04 -7.03 -8.92
CA GLU A 40 -8.26 -6.38 -10.21
C GLU A 40 -6.95 -6.01 -10.93
N LEU A 41 -5.89 -5.70 -10.18
CA LEU A 41 -4.55 -5.45 -10.71
C LEU A 41 -3.74 -6.71 -11.02
N ALA A 42 -4.34 -7.91 -10.92
CA ALA A 42 -3.74 -9.13 -11.48
C ALA A 42 -3.48 -8.97 -12.99
N VAL A 43 -4.31 -8.18 -13.67
CA VAL A 43 -4.08 -7.67 -15.03
C VAL A 43 -3.88 -6.15 -14.95
N PRO A 44 -2.78 -5.61 -15.52
CA PRO A 44 -2.58 -4.16 -15.53
C PRO A 44 -3.75 -3.42 -16.19
N CYS A 45 -4.24 -2.36 -15.55
CA CYS A 45 -5.37 -1.60 -16.07
C CYS A 45 -5.34 -0.13 -15.66
N GLU A 46 -6.14 0.67 -16.34
CA GLU A 46 -6.22 2.12 -16.12
C GLU A 46 -7.08 2.44 -14.90
N ARG A 47 -6.88 3.65 -14.36
CA ARG A 47 -7.68 4.18 -13.25
C ARG A 47 -9.19 4.07 -13.51
N GLN A 48 -9.64 4.44 -14.70
CA GLN A 48 -11.06 4.44 -15.03
C GLN A 48 -11.65 3.03 -14.99
N THR A 49 -10.90 2.05 -15.50
CA THR A 49 -11.25 0.64 -15.42
C THR A 49 -11.34 0.14 -13.98
N LEU A 50 -10.46 0.62 -13.08
CA LEU A 50 -10.53 0.31 -11.64
C LEU A 50 -11.78 0.91 -10.98
N ILE A 51 -12.16 2.14 -11.33
CA ILE A 51 -13.37 2.78 -10.80
C ILE A 51 -14.61 1.94 -11.14
N GLU A 52 -14.69 1.48 -12.38
CA GLU A 52 -15.81 0.68 -12.87
C GLU A 52 -15.86 -0.70 -12.20
N LYS A 53 -14.74 -1.43 -12.22
CA LYS A 53 -14.66 -2.81 -11.69
C LYS A 53 -14.84 -2.89 -10.18
N LEU A 54 -14.29 -1.93 -9.44
CA LEU A 54 -14.39 -1.89 -7.98
C LEU A 54 -15.66 -1.16 -7.52
N HIS A 55 -16.50 -0.69 -8.46
CA HIS A 55 -17.71 0.09 -8.17
C HIS A 55 -17.45 1.25 -7.20
N VAL A 56 -16.38 2.01 -7.46
CA VAL A 56 -15.88 3.03 -6.54
C VAL A 56 -16.86 4.19 -6.42
N LYS A 57 -17.39 4.39 -5.21
CA LYS A 57 -18.30 5.51 -4.89
C LYS A 57 -17.56 6.84 -4.69
N ARG A 58 -16.29 6.77 -4.30
CA ARG A 58 -15.43 7.92 -3.96
C ARG A 58 -14.08 7.81 -4.68
N PRO A 59 -13.99 8.31 -5.92
CA PRO A 59 -12.77 8.20 -6.73
C PRO A 59 -11.54 8.83 -6.08
N ASP A 60 -11.73 9.89 -5.29
CA ASP A 60 -10.71 10.55 -4.47
C ASP A 60 -10.01 9.58 -3.49
N LEU A 61 -10.76 8.66 -2.90
CA LEU A 61 -10.19 7.66 -1.99
C LEU A 61 -9.39 6.58 -2.74
N LEU A 62 -9.86 6.19 -3.94
CA LEU A 62 -9.08 5.32 -4.80
C LEU A 62 -7.77 5.99 -5.20
N ASP A 63 -7.81 7.26 -5.58
CA ASP A 63 -6.63 8.03 -5.97
C ASP A 63 -5.61 8.09 -4.83
N ALA A 64 -6.06 8.41 -3.61
CA ALA A 64 -5.20 8.39 -2.43
C ALA A 64 -4.59 7.00 -2.17
N LEU A 65 -5.37 5.92 -2.33
CA LEU A 65 -4.88 4.55 -2.15
C LEU A 65 -3.83 4.18 -3.21
N LEU A 66 -4.04 4.56 -4.47
CA LEU A 66 -3.09 4.36 -5.57
C LEU A 66 -1.79 5.13 -5.32
N ASP A 67 -1.87 6.38 -4.87
CA ASP A 67 -0.71 7.20 -4.51
C ASP A 67 0.13 6.56 -3.41
N VAL A 68 -0.51 6.04 -2.35
CA VAL A 68 0.19 5.31 -1.29
C VAL A 68 0.84 4.04 -1.86
N GLY A 69 0.16 3.31 -2.75
CA GLY A 69 0.71 2.12 -3.41
C GLY A 69 1.96 2.42 -4.24
N LEU A 70 1.95 3.53 -4.97
CA LEU A 70 3.11 4.01 -5.74
C LEU A 70 4.26 4.45 -4.82
N ALA A 71 3.96 5.25 -3.79
CA ALA A 71 4.95 5.76 -2.83
C ALA A 71 5.64 4.64 -2.03
N THR A 72 4.89 3.58 -1.69
CA THR A 72 5.43 2.40 -0.99
C THR A 72 6.15 1.42 -1.92
N LYS A 73 6.11 1.66 -3.24
CA LYS A 73 6.65 0.82 -4.33
C LYS A 73 5.99 -0.56 -4.44
N GLU A 74 4.78 -0.71 -3.89
CA GLU A 74 3.99 -1.92 -4.06
C GLU A 74 3.23 -1.92 -5.40
N LEU A 75 2.86 -0.73 -5.89
CA LEU A 75 2.35 -0.53 -7.24
C LEU A 75 3.40 0.12 -8.15
N GLY A 76 3.16 0.01 -9.45
CA GLY A 76 3.83 0.79 -10.48
C GLY A 76 2.82 1.28 -11.52
N VAL A 77 3.22 2.26 -12.32
CA VAL A 77 2.47 2.73 -13.48
C VAL A 77 3.34 2.62 -14.73
N LYS A 78 2.78 2.12 -15.83
CA LYS A 78 3.41 2.08 -17.15
C LYS A 78 2.33 2.27 -18.20
N ASN A 79 2.56 3.17 -19.15
CA ASN A 79 1.58 3.49 -20.20
C ASN A 79 0.18 3.80 -19.63
N GLN A 80 0.13 4.59 -18.54
CA GLN A 80 -1.10 4.94 -17.80
C GLN A 80 -1.84 3.76 -17.12
N GLN A 81 -1.30 2.55 -17.18
CA GLN A 81 -1.84 1.38 -16.52
C GLN A 81 -1.11 1.10 -15.22
N PHE A 82 -1.88 0.85 -14.16
CA PHE A 82 -1.39 0.42 -12.86
C PHE A 82 -1.11 -1.08 -12.87
N PHE A 83 -0.07 -1.51 -12.15
CA PHE A 83 0.27 -2.92 -12.00
C PHE A 83 0.93 -3.21 -10.65
N ILE A 84 0.85 -4.48 -10.21
CA ILE A 84 1.51 -4.94 -8.98
C ILE A 84 3.02 -5.06 -9.20
N LYS A 85 3.79 -4.25 -8.48
CA LYS A 85 5.26 -4.23 -8.55
C LYS A 85 5.90 -4.95 -7.36
N GLY A 86 5.37 -4.75 -6.17
CA GLY A 86 5.94 -5.22 -4.91
C GLY A 86 5.86 -6.73 -4.73
N LYS A 87 6.95 -7.33 -4.24
CA LYS A 87 7.01 -8.78 -3.97
C LYS A 87 5.99 -9.22 -2.92
N ARG A 88 5.67 -8.35 -1.95
CA ARG A 88 4.74 -8.65 -0.84
C ARG A 88 3.30 -8.68 -1.34
N SER A 89 2.88 -7.66 -2.08
CA SER A 89 1.56 -7.66 -2.75
C SER A 89 1.40 -8.86 -3.68
N LYS A 90 2.45 -9.25 -4.43
CA LYS A 90 2.43 -10.46 -5.25
C LYS A 90 2.26 -11.74 -4.43
N ALA A 91 2.95 -11.86 -3.30
CA ALA A 91 2.86 -13.05 -2.44
C ALA A 91 1.44 -13.24 -1.88
N ILE A 92 0.75 -12.16 -1.57
CA ILE A 92 -0.64 -12.16 -1.09
C ILE A 92 -1.63 -12.56 -2.19
N MET A 93 -1.27 -12.42 -3.46
CA MET A 93 -2.11 -12.92 -4.55
C MET A 93 -1.91 -14.41 -4.86
N THR A 94 -1.05 -15.12 -4.13
CA THR A 94 -0.86 -16.57 -4.29
C THR A 94 -1.91 -17.39 -3.53
N PRO A 95 -2.08 -18.70 -3.79
CA PRO A 95 -3.04 -19.54 -3.06
C PRO A 95 -2.86 -19.62 -1.54
N ARG A 96 -1.69 -19.22 -1.01
CA ARG A 96 -1.43 -19.09 0.44
C ARG A 96 -1.52 -17.65 0.94
N GLY A 97 -1.98 -16.76 0.07
CA GLY A 97 -2.02 -15.32 0.28
C GLY A 97 -2.97 -14.89 1.37
N ASP A 98 -4.08 -15.62 1.55
CA ASP A 98 -5.06 -15.36 2.60
C ASP A 98 -4.44 -15.48 4.00
N MET A 99 -3.48 -16.40 4.21
CA MET A 99 -2.74 -16.52 5.47
C MET A 99 -1.84 -15.30 5.72
N LEU A 100 -1.22 -14.76 4.67
CA LEU A 100 -0.38 -13.56 4.77
C LEU A 100 -1.23 -12.29 4.98
N ALA A 101 -2.40 -12.21 4.33
CA ALA A 101 -3.37 -11.14 4.55
C ALA A 101 -3.90 -11.18 6.00
N ALA A 102 -4.28 -12.37 6.50
CA ALA A 102 -4.74 -12.56 7.87
C ALA A 102 -3.65 -12.21 8.90
N MET A 103 -2.39 -12.54 8.64
CA MET A 103 -1.26 -12.14 9.51
C MET A 103 -1.09 -10.61 9.55
N ILE A 104 -1.21 -9.94 8.41
CA ILE A 104 -1.15 -8.47 8.35
C ILE A 104 -2.33 -7.86 9.09
N GLN A 105 -3.53 -8.38 8.90
CA GLN A 105 -4.73 -7.95 9.62
C GLN A 105 -4.56 -8.10 11.13
N ALA A 106 -4.10 -9.26 11.61
CA ALA A 106 -3.84 -9.50 13.02
C ALA A 106 -2.82 -8.50 13.60
N ASN A 107 -1.78 -8.15 12.84
CA ASN A 107 -0.80 -7.15 13.25
C ASN A 107 -1.43 -5.74 13.37
N ILE A 108 -2.23 -5.33 12.38
CA ILE A 108 -2.91 -4.03 12.40
C ILE A 108 -3.91 -3.94 13.57
N THR A 109 -4.70 -5.00 13.79
CA THR A 109 -5.68 -5.05 14.89
C THR A 109 -5.01 -5.10 16.25
N TYR A 110 -3.93 -5.88 16.41
CA TYR A 110 -3.19 -5.99 17.67
C TYR A 110 -2.62 -4.63 18.12
N TYR A 111 -2.08 -3.84 17.19
CA TYR A 111 -1.64 -2.47 17.51
C TYR A 111 -2.81 -1.56 17.88
N HIS A 112 -4.00 -1.73 17.32
CA HIS A 112 -5.16 -0.93 17.68
C HIS A 112 -5.67 -1.24 19.10
N ASP A 113 -5.64 -2.51 19.52
CA ASP A 113 -6.10 -2.91 20.85
C ASP A 113 -5.09 -2.61 21.97
N ALA A 114 -3.78 -2.61 21.69
CA ALA A 114 -2.74 -2.35 22.68
C ALA A 114 -2.65 -0.88 23.16
N TYR A 115 -3.27 0.06 22.45
CA TYR A 115 -3.30 1.49 22.79
C TYR A 115 -4.67 1.98 23.28
N ARG A 116 -5.58 1.07 23.64
CA ARG A 116 -6.88 1.39 24.24
C ARG A 116 -6.80 1.39 25.77
#